data_AF-A0A1N6FW81-F1
#
_entry.id   AF-A0A1N6FW81-F1
#
_cell.length_a   1.000
_cell.length_b   1.000
_cell.length_c   1.000
_cell.angle_alpha   90.00
_cell.angle_beta   90.00
_cell.angle_gamma   90.00
#
_symmetry.space_group_name_H-M   'P 1'
#
loop_
_entity.id
_entity.type
_entity.pdbx_description
1 polymer ?
#
loop_
_entity_poly.entity_id
_entity_poly.type
_entity_poly.pdbx_seq_one_letter_code
_entity_poly.pdbx_strand_id
1 'polypeptide(L)'
;MDEVKPRDMDADQRHDEFTRTYGNDGDPAVTLVELVRAAGDFLTMIVRPEDAADGMHRIIGTMAGGGEDWREALADNESGAFSEWPFGSMLHNLSAYSRYGIDLGSEEEGDETEPEDRLREMVEAAERFLALCPLDAWLGKERTPDLENTISMARARWALDHDRPVEPEGLALLGGVSQGRMRNMVTGRDPEMHRENGLIPAHEALAWLEGRDNYFPSIWRTKRLSLSREEPGHGDADMRFFFIPEARDGSVFHPELRRRNGFTIGLKGEEERLENFEDALERLQGMHVPSWRRPAPSSRGGWGIVQGVSWIRMSQQELGRRARSEKVKMHENVKDQADE
;
A
#
# COMPACT_ATOMS: atom_id res chain seq x y z
N MET A 1 0.97 -13.53 -23.14
CA MET A 1 0.17 -12.30 -23.16
C MET A 1 1.19 -11.18 -23.19
N ASP A 2 1.27 -10.44 -24.29
CA ASP A 2 2.31 -9.41 -24.43
C ASP A 2 2.11 -8.33 -23.37
N GLU A 3 3.20 -7.98 -22.68
CA GLU A 3 3.20 -6.95 -21.64
C GLU A 3 2.93 -5.58 -22.29
N VAL A 4 1.83 -4.94 -21.90
CA VAL A 4 1.47 -3.61 -22.40
C VAL A 4 2.55 -2.62 -21.97
N LYS A 5 3.07 -1.80 -22.89
CA LYS A 5 4.11 -0.83 -22.53
C LYS A 5 3.50 0.30 -21.70
N PRO A 6 4.23 0.87 -20.71
CA PRO A 6 3.78 2.00 -19.89
C PRO A 6 3.15 3.18 -20.64
N ARG A 7 3.69 3.54 -21.82
CA ARG A 7 3.17 4.61 -22.68
C ARG A 7 1.78 4.33 -23.26
N ASP A 8 1.44 3.05 -23.43
CA ASP A 8 0.19 2.60 -24.02
C ASP A 8 -0.86 2.34 -22.94
N MET A 9 -0.47 2.34 -21.66
CA MET A 9 -1.39 2.18 -20.54
C MET A 9 -2.25 3.44 -20.32
N ASP A 10 -3.54 3.24 -20.06
CA ASP A 10 -4.44 4.28 -19.56
C ASP A 10 -4.30 4.50 -18.04
N ALA A 11 -5.13 5.39 -17.48
CA ALA A 11 -5.06 5.74 -16.06
C ALA A 11 -5.43 4.56 -15.16
N ASP A 12 -6.45 3.80 -15.52
CA ASP A 12 -6.95 2.68 -14.72
C ASP A 12 -5.97 1.50 -14.72
N GLN A 13 -5.38 1.18 -15.88
CA GLN A 13 -4.32 0.17 -16.00
C GLN A 13 -3.10 0.52 -15.16
N ARG A 14 -2.73 1.80 -15.07
CA ARG A 14 -1.63 2.25 -14.21
C ARG A 14 -2.00 2.22 -12.74
N HIS A 15 -3.24 2.55 -12.39
CA HIS A 15 -3.73 2.44 -11.03
C HIS A 15 -3.76 0.98 -10.54
N ASP A 16 -4.19 0.04 -11.39
CA ASP A 16 -4.15 -1.38 -11.10
C ASP A 16 -2.72 -1.87 -10.90
N GLU A 17 -1.80 -1.47 -11.78
CA GLU A 17 -0.39 -1.80 -11.69
C GLU A 17 0.25 -1.22 -10.42
N PHE A 18 -0.07 0.03 -10.08
CA PHE A 18 0.36 0.66 -8.84
C PHE A 18 -0.16 -0.09 -7.62
N THR A 19 -1.47 -0.38 -7.57
CA THR A 19 -2.11 -1.11 -6.45
C THR A 19 -1.52 -2.51 -6.27
N ARG A 20 -1.17 -3.18 -7.37
CA ARG A 20 -0.56 -4.53 -7.35
C ARG A 20 0.87 -4.54 -6.80
N THR A 21 1.61 -3.45 -7.01
CA THR A 21 3.05 -3.37 -6.71
C THR A 21 3.34 -2.61 -5.42
N TYR A 22 2.49 -1.66 -5.02
CA TYR A 22 2.64 -0.88 -3.80
C TYR A 22 2.67 -1.77 -2.56
N GLY A 23 3.57 -1.48 -1.62
CA GLY A 23 3.75 -2.23 -0.39
C GLY A 23 4.61 -3.51 -0.51
N ASN A 24 4.95 -3.95 -1.73
CA ASN A 24 5.87 -5.09 -1.91
C ASN A 24 7.33 -4.66 -1.97
N ASP A 25 7.63 -3.54 -2.64
CA ASP A 25 8.96 -2.93 -2.74
C ASP A 25 8.81 -1.41 -2.89
N GLY A 26 9.57 -0.64 -2.11
CA GLY A 26 9.67 0.82 -2.28
C GLY A 26 8.52 1.65 -1.69
N ASP A 27 7.88 1.20 -0.60
CA ASP A 27 6.89 1.99 0.13
C ASP A 27 7.58 3.04 1.03
N PRO A 28 7.51 4.35 0.70
CA PRO A 28 8.16 5.39 1.50
C PRO A 28 7.52 5.57 2.88
N ALA A 29 6.32 5.03 3.13
CA ALA A 29 5.65 5.11 4.43
C ALA A 29 6.34 4.26 5.50
N VAL A 30 7.07 3.21 5.11
CA VAL A 30 7.87 2.38 6.04
C VAL A 30 8.91 3.25 6.77
N THR A 31 9.57 4.17 6.05
CA THR A 31 10.53 5.12 6.66
C THR A 31 9.87 6.01 7.72
N LEU A 32 8.57 6.31 7.61
CA LEU A 32 7.86 7.07 8.64
C LEU A 32 7.73 6.26 9.94
N VAL A 33 7.45 4.96 9.85
CA VAL A 33 7.35 4.06 11.00
C VAL A 33 8.70 4.00 11.73
N GLU A 34 9.77 3.84 10.98
CA GLU A 34 11.14 3.83 11.51
C GLU A 34 11.48 5.16 12.21
N LEU A 35 11.12 6.30 11.61
CA LEU A 35 11.32 7.63 12.19
C LEU A 35 10.53 7.80 13.49
N VAL A 36 9.26 7.43 13.51
CA VAL A 36 8.40 7.52 14.71
C VAL A 36 8.94 6.62 15.82
N ARG A 37 9.43 5.43 15.47
CA ARG A 37 10.08 4.53 16.42
C ARG A 37 11.36 5.11 17.00
N ALA A 38 12.26 5.62 16.15
CA ALA A 38 13.48 6.28 16.61
C ALA A 38 13.18 7.50 17.50
N ALA A 39 12.15 8.29 17.16
CA ALA A 39 11.69 9.41 17.99
C ALA A 39 11.19 8.94 19.36
N GLY A 40 10.37 7.89 19.41
CA GLY A 40 9.86 7.34 20.67
C GLY A 40 10.96 6.75 21.55
N ASP A 41 11.95 6.09 20.95
CA ASP A 41 13.15 5.62 21.66
C ASP A 41 13.94 6.78 22.25
N PHE A 42 14.15 7.84 21.49
CA PHE A 42 14.80 9.05 21.97
C PHE A 42 14.03 9.72 23.13
N LEU A 43 12.70 9.83 23.01
CA LEU A 43 11.84 10.39 24.07
C LEU A 43 11.92 9.53 25.35
N THR A 44 11.94 8.20 25.22
CA THR A 44 12.09 7.27 26.35
C THR A 44 13.38 7.53 27.16
N MET A 45 14.43 8.08 26.53
CA MET A 45 15.67 8.44 27.24
C MET A 45 15.57 9.76 28.02
N ILE A 46 14.62 10.63 27.67
CA ILE A 46 14.47 11.96 28.26
C ILE A 46 13.43 11.96 29.37
N VAL A 47 12.29 11.30 29.14
CA VAL A 47 11.17 11.24 30.08
C VAL A 47 11.09 9.87 30.74
N ARG A 48 10.10 9.65 31.62
CA ARG A 48 9.91 8.33 32.21
C ARG A 48 9.39 7.34 31.14
N PRO A 49 9.84 6.08 31.15
CA PRO A 49 9.40 5.09 30.16
C PRO A 49 7.88 4.95 30.04
N GLU A 50 7.16 4.99 31.16
CA GLU A 50 5.70 4.95 31.21
C GLU A 50 5.04 6.18 30.53
N ASP A 51 5.56 7.38 30.78
CA ASP A 51 5.06 8.62 30.18
C ASP A 51 5.34 8.64 28.66
N ALA A 52 6.51 8.14 28.25
CA ALA A 52 6.84 7.98 26.83
C ALA A 52 5.91 6.95 26.16
N ALA A 53 5.67 5.80 26.79
CA ALA A 53 4.78 4.78 26.25
C ALA A 53 3.35 5.29 26.06
N ASP A 54 2.78 5.95 27.07
CA ASP A 54 1.44 6.55 26.99
C ASP A 54 1.36 7.61 25.88
N GLY A 55 2.40 8.43 25.73
CA GLY A 55 2.50 9.41 24.65
C GLY A 55 2.59 8.76 23.28
N MET A 56 3.44 7.73 23.13
CA MET A 56 3.62 7.02 21.87
C MET A 56 2.35 6.29 21.44
N HIS A 57 1.62 5.64 22.36
CA HIS A 57 0.31 5.03 22.07
C HIS A 57 -0.68 6.02 21.47
N ARG A 58 -0.68 7.27 21.94
CA ARG A 58 -1.52 8.34 21.37
C ARG A 58 -1.04 8.82 20.00
N ILE A 59 0.27 8.87 19.79
CA ILE A 59 0.88 9.31 18.52
C ILE A 59 0.60 8.30 17.41
N ILE A 60 0.79 7.00 17.68
CA ILE A 60 0.63 5.95 16.68
C ILE A 60 -0.85 5.61 16.45
N GLY A 61 -1.72 5.96 17.40
CA GLY A 61 -3.17 5.94 17.23
C GLY A 61 -3.71 4.53 16.98
N THR A 62 -4.42 4.35 15.87
CA THR A 62 -5.01 3.06 15.46
C THR A 62 -3.95 1.98 15.23
N MET A 63 -2.70 2.36 14.94
CA MET A 63 -1.58 1.42 14.77
C MET A 63 -1.10 0.80 16.09
N ALA A 64 -1.51 1.32 17.26
CA ALA A 64 -1.17 0.72 18.54
C ALA A 64 -1.79 -0.68 18.73
N GLY A 65 -2.89 -0.95 18.03
CA GLY A 65 -3.69 -2.14 18.29
C GLY A 65 -4.14 -2.20 19.77
N GLY A 66 -4.25 -3.42 20.30
CA GLY A 66 -4.54 -3.68 21.71
C GLY A 66 -3.30 -4.02 22.56
N GLY A 67 -2.09 -3.84 22.02
CA GLY A 67 -0.84 -4.24 22.67
C GLY A 67 -0.38 -3.25 23.75
N GLU A 68 0.31 -3.73 24.78
CA GLU A 68 0.89 -2.87 25.82
C GLU A 68 2.19 -2.17 25.35
N ASP A 69 2.96 -2.80 24.44
CA ASP A 69 4.19 -2.23 23.89
C ASP A 69 3.96 -1.58 22.52
N TRP A 70 4.09 -0.26 22.48
CA TRP A 70 3.93 0.54 21.27
C TRP A 70 4.98 0.21 20.19
N ARG A 71 6.13 -0.35 20.56
CA ARG A 71 7.20 -0.71 19.61
C ARG A 71 6.83 -1.95 18.81
N GLU A 72 6.32 -2.97 19.49
CA GLU A 72 5.83 -4.20 18.87
C GLU A 72 4.62 -3.89 17.99
N ALA A 73 3.69 -3.08 18.51
CA ALA A 73 2.52 -2.62 17.75
C ALA A 73 2.90 -1.91 16.43
N LEU A 74 3.88 -1.00 16.46
CA LEU A 74 4.37 -0.35 15.24
C LEU A 74 5.04 -1.31 14.27
N ALA A 75 5.82 -2.27 14.77
CA ALA A 75 6.49 -3.26 13.92
C ALA A 75 5.48 -4.19 13.24
N ASP A 76 4.46 -4.63 13.96
CA ASP A 76 3.44 -5.53 13.44
C ASP A 76 2.48 -4.85 12.45
N ASN A 77 2.36 -3.53 12.52
CA ASN A 77 1.45 -2.74 11.69
C ASN A 77 2.18 -1.78 10.76
N GLU A 78 3.46 -2.01 10.43
CA GLU A 78 4.28 -1.05 9.67
C GLU A 78 3.66 -0.65 8.33
N SER A 79 3.02 -1.61 7.64
CA SER A 79 2.32 -1.38 6.38
C SER A 79 1.04 -0.54 6.53
N GLY A 80 0.57 -0.27 7.75
CA GLY A 80 -0.60 0.58 8.00
C GLY A 80 -0.31 2.07 7.90
N ALA A 81 0.97 2.49 7.99
CA ALA A 81 1.32 3.91 8.03
C ALA A 81 0.81 4.71 6.82
N PHE A 82 0.74 4.09 5.63
CA PHE A 82 0.24 4.75 4.44
C PHE A 82 -1.27 5.02 4.48
N SER A 83 -2.07 4.26 5.25
CA SER A 83 -3.52 4.47 5.36
C SER A 83 -3.91 5.22 6.63
N GLU A 84 -3.22 4.96 7.74
CA GLU A 84 -3.59 5.48 9.04
C GLU A 84 -3.07 6.91 9.29
N TRP A 85 -1.95 7.28 8.66
CA TRP A 85 -1.35 8.60 8.88
C TRP A 85 -1.59 9.54 7.68
N PRO A 86 -2.02 10.79 7.92
CA PRO A 86 -2.25 11.75 6.84
C PRO A 86 -1.05 11.92 5.90
N PHE A 87 0.15 11.97 6.47
CA PHE A 87 1.38 12.09 5.68
C PHE A 87 1.74 10.80 4.94
N GLY A 88 1.44 9.63 5.52
CA GLY A 88 1.60 8.36 4.82
C GLY A 88 0.67 8.25 3.62
N SER A 89 -0.59 8.66 3.76
CA SER A 89 -1.56 8.70 2.65
C SER A 89 -1.13 9.67 1.55
N MET A 90 -0.59 10.82 1.92
CA MET A 90 0.02 11.75 0.98
C MET A 90 1.21 11.12 0.22
N LEU A 91 2.10 10.40 0.91
CA LEU A 91 3.24 9.72 0.27
C LEU A 91 2.82 8.56 -0.64
N HIS A 92 1.72 7.86 -0.31
CA HIS A 92 1.11 6.86 -1.19
C HIS A 92 0.67 7.50 -2.51
N ASN A 93 -0.10 8.60 -2.44
CA ASN A 93 -0.53 9.33 -3.64
C ASN A 93 0.67 9.91 -4.42
N LEU A 94 1.68 10.41 -3.72
CA LEU A 94 2.92 10.90 -4.32
C LEU A 94 3.70 9.79 -5.04
N SER A 95 3.67 8.56 -4.53
CA SER A 95 4.27 7.38 -5.17
C SER A 95 3.60 7.08 -6.51
N ALA A 96 2.26 7.13 -6.56
CA ALA A 96 1.50 6.96 -7.80
C ALA A 96 1.86 8.03 -8.83
N TYR A 97 1.92 9.29 -8.41
CA TYR A 97 2.34 10.40 -9.26
C TYR A 97 3.78 10.24 -9.75
N SER A 98 4.73 10.08 -8.84
CA SER A 98 6.16 10.07 -9.16
C SER A 98 6.56 8.92 -10.09
N ARG A 99 6.00 7.72 -9.89
CA ARG A 99 6.36 6.53 -10.67
C ARG A 99 5.47 6.32 -11.88
N TYR A 100 4.16 6.49 -11.73
CA TYR A 100 3.18 6.15 -12.78
C TYR A 100 2.59 7.37 -13.49
N GLY A 101 2.88 8.59 -13.03
CA GLY A 101 2.42 9.81 -13.69
C GLY A 101 0.90 10.01 -13.63
N ILE A 102 0.24 9.42 -12.63
CA ILE A 102 -1.21 9.50 -12.39
C ILE A 102 -1.49 10.23 -11.07
N ASP A 103 -2.68 10.80 -10.95
CA ASP A 103 -3.14 11.44 -9.72
C ASP A 103 -4.39 10.72 -9.19
N LEU A 104 -4.23 10.09 -8.02
CA LEU A 104 -5.28 9.28 -7.38
C LEU A 104 -6.41 10.12 -6.80
N GLY A 105 -6.19 11.43 -6.60
CA GLY A 105 -7.23 12.34 -6.11
C GLY A 105 -8.07 13.00 -7.21
N SER A 106 -7.81 12.69 -8.49
CA SER A 106 -8.52 13.30 -9.60
C SER A 106 -9.92 12.68 -9.79
N GLU A 107 -10.98 13.48 -9.60
CA GLU A 107 -12.34 13.10 -9.98
C GLU A 107 -12.60 13.47 -11.45
N GLU A 108 -13.34 12.63 -12.19
CA GLU A 108 -13.66 12.86 -13.61
C GLU A 108 -14.28 14.24 -13.88
N GLU A 109 -15.05 14.79 -12.94
CA GLU A 109 -15.80 16.05 -13.06
C GLU A 109 -15.11 17.29 -12.42
N GLY A 110 -13.89 17.15 -11.89
CA GLY A 110 -13.17 18.24 -11.20
C GLY A 110 -12.59 19.33 -12.12
N ASP A 111 -12.18 20.46 -11.55
CA ASP A 111 -11.41 21.49 -12.28
C ASP A 111 -9.99 20.99 -12.58
N GLU A 112 -9.40 21.33 -13.73
CA GLU A 112 -8.00 21.00 -14.05
C GLU A 112 -7.00 21.65 -13.08
N THR A 113 -7.37 22.75 -12.42
CA THR A 113 -6.52 23.41 -11.43
C THR A 113 -6.38 22.61 -10.13
N GLU A 114 -7.37 21.75 -9.80
CA GLU A 114 -7.38 20.99 -8.54
C GLU A 114 -6.28 19.90 -8.49
N PRO A 115 -6.08 19.05 -9.53
CA PRO A 115 -4.93 18.15 -9.61
C PRO A 115 -3.59 18.87 -9.54
N GLU A 116 -3.43 19.97 -10.28
CA GLU A 116 -2.15 20.68 -10.33
C GLU A 116 -1.77 21.25 -8.96
N ASP A 117 -2.69 21.94 -8.29
CA ASP A 117 -2.47 22.49 -6.95
C ASP A 117 -2.19 21.39 -5.93
N ARG A 118 -2.95 20.29 -5.96
CA ARG A 118 -2.74 19.14 -5.07
C ARG A 118 -1.36 18.49 -5.29
N LEU A 119 -0.98 18.21 -6.54
CA LEU A 119 0.32 17.64 -6.87
C LEU A 119 1.46 18.56 -6.43
N ARG A 120 1.33 19.88 -6.66
CA ARG A 120 2.28 20.89 -6.18
C ARG A 120 2.44 20.81 -4.66
N GLU A 121 1.32 20.85 -3.94
CA GLU A 121 1.31 20.82 -2.47
C GLU A 121 1.94 19.54 -1.91
N MET A 122 1.66 18.38 -2.52
CA MET A 122 2.26 17.11 -2.11
C MET A 122 3.78 17.10 -2.33
N VAL A 123 4.26 17.55 -3.49
CA VAL A 123 5.69 17.63 -3.79
C VAL A 123 6.39 18.56 -2.79
N GLU A 124 5.86 19.77 -2.61
CA GLU A 124 6.46 20.75 -1.69
C GLU A 124 6.41 20.28 -0.22
N ALA A 125 5.33 19.65 0.21
CA ALA A 125 5.21 19.11 1.56
C ALA A 125 6.24 18.01 1.81
N ALA A 126 6.43 17.11 0.84
CA ALA A 126 7.40 16.03 0.95
C ALA A 126 8.85 16.56 0.96
N GLU A 127 9.17 17.54 0.11
CA GLU A 127 10.48 18.20 0.12
C GLU A 127 10.76 18.91 1.45
N ARG A 128 9.78 19.65 1.98
CA ARG A 128 9.90 20.31 3.29
C ARG A 128 10.11 19.32 4.42
N PHE A 129 9.39 18.19 4.40
CA PHE A 129 9.56 17.13 5.38
C PHE A 129 10.99 16.55 5.31
N LEU A 130 11.44 16.14 4.12
CA LEU A 130 12.75 15.55 3.92
C LEU A 130 13.88 16.49 4.36
N ALA A 131 13.75 17.79 4.11
CA ALA A 131 14.73 18.80 4.54
C ALA A 131 14.86 18.94 6.07
N LEU A 132 13.82 18.58 6.83
CA LEU A 132 13.79 18.63 8.29
C LEU A 132 14.09 17.29 8.95
N CYS A 133 14.01 16.19 8.21
CA CYS A 133 14.13 14.84 8.74
C CYS A 133 15.59 14.45 9.05
N PRO A 134 15.90 14.02 10.29
CA PRO A 134 17.24 13.58 10.68
C PRO A 134 17.53 12.12 10.26
N LEU A 135 17.26 11.76 9.00
CA LEU A 135 17.29 10.38 8.51
C LEU A 135 18.60 9.66 8.85
N ASP A 136 19.74 10.19 8.41
CA ASP A 136 21.06 9.57 8.64
C ASP A 136 21.41 9.46 10.12
N ALA A 137 20.98 10.44 10.93
CA ALA A 137 21.31 10.49 12.34
C ALA A 137 20.46 9.49 13.16
N TRP A 138 19.22 9.24 12.75
CA TRP A 138 18.29 8.40 13.49
C TRP A 138 18.23 6.97 12.97
N LEU A 139 18.29 6.79 11.65
CA LEU A 139 18.08 5.50 10.98
C LEU A 139 19.37 4.94 10.37
N GLY A 140 20.43 5.74 10.29
CA GLY A 140 21.70 5.35 9.67
C GLY A 140 21.66 5.41 8.14
N LYS A 141 22.82 5.10 7.53
CA LYS A 141 23.06 5.21 6.08
C LYS A 141 22.77 3.93 5.29
N GLU A 142 22.54 2.82 6.00
CA GLU A 142 22.32 1.50 5.38
C GLU A 142 20.83 1.21 5.12
N ARG A 143 19.93 2.08 5.58
CA ARG A 143 18.48 1.97 5.30
C ARG A 143 18.18 2.06 3.81
N THR A 144 16.99 1.61 3.42
CA THR A 144 16.51 1.84 2.06
C THR A 144 16.21 3.34 1.85
N PRO A 145 16.56 3.91 0.68
CA PRO A 145 16.32 5.33 0.38
C PRO A 145 14.96 5.54 -0.30
N ASP A 146 13.93 4.77 0.07
CA ASP A 146 12.64 4.76 -0.64
C ASP A 146 11.90 6.09 -0.53
N LEU A 147 11.96 6.72 0.65
CA LEU A 147 11.44 8.07 0.86
C LEU A 147 12.15 9.09 -0.04
N GLU A 148 13.49 9.13 -0.03
CA GLU A 148 14.23 10.11 -0.83
C GLU A 148 14.09 9.86 -2.33
N ASN A 149 14.05 8.59 -2.74
CA ASN A 149 13.85 8.22 -4.14
C ASN A 149 12.48 8.67 -4.63
N THR A 150 11.42 8.43 -3.84
CA THR A 150 10.05 8.86 -4.18
C THR A 150 9.98 10.38 -4.33
N ILE A 151 10.56 11.12 -3.38
CA ILE A 151 10.56 12.58 -3.39
C ILE A 151 11.40 13.12 -4.56
N SER A 152 12.57 12.55 -4.82
CA SER A 152 13.45 12.93 -5.93
C SER A 152 12.79 12.67 -7.28
N MET A 153 12.10 11.53 -7.44
CA MET A 153 11.29 11.24 -8.63
C MET A 153 10.13 12.22 -8.79
N ALA A 154 9.40 12.50 -7.71
CA ALA A 154 8.27 13.42 -7.73
C ALA A 154 8.69 14.84 -8.14
N ARG A 155 9.77 15.35 -7.56
CA ARG A 155 10.38 16.64 -7.91
C ARG A 155 10.82 16.68 -9.37
N ALA A 156 11.53 15.65 -9.84
CA ALA A 156 11.98 15.59 -11.23
C ALA A 156 10.79 15.56 -12.20
N ARG A 157 9.77 14.74 -11.92
CA ARG A 157 8.54 14.69 -12.72
C ARG A 157 7.80 16.02 -12.71
N TRP A 158 7.66 16.66 -11.55
CA TRP A 158 7.05 17.98 -11.43
C TRP A 158 7.80 19.06 -12.22
N ALA A 159 9.12 18.96 -12.32
CA ALA A 159 9.91 19.83 -13.20
C ALA A 159 9.64 19.54 -14.68
N LEU A 160 9.67 18.27 -15.12
CA LEU A 160 9.37 17.89 -16.51
C LEU A 160 7.96 18.28 -16.94
N ASP A 161 6.98 18.06 -16.07
CA ASP A 161 5.58 18.41 -16.30
C ASP A 161 5.36 19.91 -16.53
N HIS A 162 6.33 20.76 -16.15
CA HIS A 162 6.27 22.22 -16.28
C HIS A 162 7.41 22.78 -17.15
N ASP A 163 8.02 21.94 -18.00
CA ASP A 163 9.11 22.32 -18.90
C ASP A 163 10.31 22.97 -18.18
N ARG A 164 10.61 22.50 -16.96
CA ARG A 164 11.74 22.99 -16.15
C ARG A 164 12.90 22.00 -16.15
N PRO A 165 14.15 22.49 -16.09
CA PRO A 165 15.32 21.62 -16.00
C PRO A 165 15.29 20.70 -14.78
N VAL A 166 15.81 19.48 -14.93
CA VAL A 166 15.78 18.43 -13.90
C VAL A 166 17.15 18.09 -13.35
N GLU A 167 17.18 17.63 -12.10
CA GLU A 167 18.40 17.08 -11.50
C GLU A 167 18.72 15.68 -12.08
N PRO A 168 20.00 15.37 -12.34
CA PRO A 168 20.41 14.06 -12.82
C PRO A 168 19.95 12.91 -11.93
N GLU A 169 19.95 13.09 -10.61
CA GLU A 169 19.58 12.06 -9.64
C GLU A 169 18.13 11.61 -9.82
N GLY A 170 17.20 12.57 -9.93
CA GLY A 170 15.78 12.27 -10.16
C GLY A 170 15.53 11.70 -11.56
N LEU A 171 16.27 12.17 -12.58
CA LEU A 171 16.18 11.62 -13.92
C LEU A 171 16.67 10.16 -13.98
N ALA A 172 17.72 9.83 -13.21
CA ALA A 172 18.22 8.46 -13.12
C ALA A 172 17.15 7.50 -12.59
N LEU A 173 16.42 7.93 -11.55
CA LEU A 173 15.33 7.16 -10.95
C LEU A 173 14.17 6.98 -11.94
N LEU A 174 13.71 8.06 -12.59
CA LEU A 174 12.64 7.99 -13.60
C LEU A 174 13.01 7.08 -14.79
N GLY A 175 14.28 7.10 -15.21
CA GLY A 175 14.78 6.24 -16.27
C GLY A 175 15.23 4.85 -15.81
N GLY A 176 15.06 4.48 -14.53
CA GLY A 176 15.47 3.18 -13.99
C GLY A 176 16.95 2.83 -14.24
N VAL A 177 17.85 3.80 -14.05
CA VAL A 177 19.30 3.59 -14.13
C VAL A 177 20.00 4.06 -12.86
N SER A 178 21.19 3.52 -12.59
CA SER A 178 21.98 4.00 -11.45
C SER A 178 22.43 5.45 -11.64
N GLN A 179 22.57 6.19 -10.54
CA GLN A 179 23.13 7.55 -10.56
C GLN A 179 24.52 7.60 -11.20
N GLY A 180 25.34 6.56 -11.00
CA GLY A 180 26.64 6.44 -11.65
C GLY A 180 26.55 6.37 -13.18
N ARG A 181 25.57 5.61 -13.71
CA ARG A 181 25.31 5.55 -15.15
C ARG A 181 24.80 6.88 -15.68
N MET A 182 23.86 7.50 -14.98
CA MET A 182 23.36 8.83 -15.35
C MET A 182 24.47 9.88 -15.39
N ARG A 183 25.35 9.90 -14.38
CA ARG A 183 26.52 10.78 -14.35
C ARG A 183 27.41 10.57 -15.57
N ASN A 184 27.68 9.34 -15.95
CA ASN A 184 28.49 9.04 -17.13
C ASN A 184 27.83 9.51 -18.44
N MET A 185 26.49 9.47 -18.53
CA MET A 185 25.73 9.95 -19.70
C MET A 185 25.80 11.47 -19.87
N VAL A 186 25.90 12.23 -18.76
CA VAL A 186 25.88 13.70 -18.79
C VAL A 186 27.25 14.37 -18.67
N THR A 187 28.27 13.67 -18.15
CA THR A 187 29.65 14.19 -18.03
C THR A 187 30.67 13.40 -18.84
N GLY A 188 30.22 12.46 -19.67
CA GLY A 188 31.08 11.62 -20.50
C GLY A 188 31.83 12.40 -21.58
N ARG A 189 32.73 11.71 -22.29
CA ARG A 189 33.48 12.27 -23.44
C ARG A 189 32.58 12.64 -24.62
N ASP A 190 31.43 11.98 -24.72
CA ASP A 190 30.37 12.21 -25.70
C ASP A 190 29.03 12.14 -24.93
N PRO A 191 28.58 13.26 -24.34
CA PRO A 191 27.41 13.26 -23.47
C PRO A 191 26.13 13.05 -24.28
N GLU A 192 25.25 12.16 -23.82
CA GLU A 192 23.93 11.93 -24.41
C GLU A 192 22.97 13.10 -24.15
N MET A 193 23.18 13.81 -23.04
CA MET A 193 22.39 14.97 -22.62
C MET A 193 23.29 16.05 -22.03
N HIS A 194 22.94 17.30 -22.26
CA HIS A 194 23.71 18.46 -21.81
C HIS A 194 23.27 18.92 -20.43
N ARG A 195 24.18 19.59 -19.72
CA ARG A 195 23.89 20.23 -18.43
C ARG A 195 23.98 21.74 -18.52
N GLU A 196 22.96 22.40 -18.03
CA GLU A 196 22.91 23.85 -17.82
C GLU A 196 22.78 24.12 -16.32
N ASN A 197 23.78 24.80 -15.73
CA ASN A 197 23.83 25.08 -14.29
C ASN A 197 23.68 23.82 -13.40
N GLY A 198 24.18 22.67 -13.88
CA GLY A 198 24.07 21.41 -13.17
C GLY A 198 22.75 20.66 -13.37
N LEU A 199 21.79 21.21 -14.11
CA LEU A 199 20.51 20.58 -14.42
C LEU A 199 20.46 20.15 -15.89
N ILE A 200 19.59 19.22 -16.22
CA ILE A 200 19.36 18.72 -17.59
C ILE A 200 18.12 19.42 -18.15
N PRO A 201 18.18 20.09 -19.31
CA PRO A 201 17.01 20.70 -19.93
C PRO A 201 15.84 19.71 -20.11
N ALA A 202 14.61 20.16 -19.86
CA ALA A 202 13.42 19.29 -19.86
C ALA A 202 13.23 18.55 -21.19
N HIS A 203 13.41 19.23 -22.31
CA HIS A 203 13.27 18.63 -23.64
C HIS A 203 14.28 17.49 -23.91
N GLU A 204 15.54 17.62 -23.46
CA GLU A 204 16.54 16.54 -23.59
C GLU A 204 16.20 15.37 -22.66
N ALA A 205 15.82 15.66 -21.42
CA ALA A 205 15.41 14.66 -20.45
C ALA A 205 14.19 13.86 -20.93
N LEU A 206 13.18 14.52 -21.48
CA LEU A 206 11.98 13.89 -22.04
C LEU A 206 12.32 13.02 -23.26
N ALA A 207 13.10 13.53 -24.21
CA ALA A 207 13.51 12.77 -25.39
C ALA A 207 14.27 11.49 -25.01
N TRP A 208 15.11 11.56 -23.97
CA TRP A 208 15.81 10.39 -23.43
C TRP A 208 14.87 9.41 -22.72
N LEU A 209 13.92 9.90 -21.91
CA LEU A 209 12.94 9.09 -21.21
C LEU A 209 11.97 8.37 -22.16
N GLU A 210 11.57 9.01 -23.27
CA GLU A 210 10.70 8.42 -24.30
C GLU A 210 11.30 7.17 -24.96
N GLY A 211 12.63 7.07 -25.00
CA GLY A 211 13.34 5.89 -25.47
C GLY A 211 13.33 4.70 -24.50
N ARG A 212 12.74 4.84 -23.30
CA ARG A 212 12.77 3.81 -22.25
C ARG A 212 11.47 3.03 -22.17
N ASP A 213 11.57 1.70 -22.17
CA ASP A 213 10.40 0.82 -22.08
C ASP A 213 9.73 0.81 -20.69
N ASN A 214 10.42 1.24 -19.63
CA ASN A 214 9.90 1.26 -18.26
C ASN A 214 9.45 2.64 -17.77
N TYR A 215 9.50 3.67 -18.63
CA TYR A 215 9.11 5.02 -18.26
C TYR A 215 7.61 5.25 -18.45
N PHE A 216 6.94 5.73 -17.40
CA PHE A 216 5.54 6.16 -17.45
C PHE A 216 5.48 7.68 -17.69
N PRO A 217 5.07 8.16 -18.88
CA PRO A 217 4.87 9.60 -19.11
C PRO A 217 3.70 10.12 -18.29
N SER A 218 3.73 11.36 -17.82
CA SER A 218 2.62 11.93 -17.05
C SER A 218 1.33 12.01 -17.86
N ILE A 219 0.23 11.51 -17.30
CA ILE A 219 -1.10 11.55 -17.93
C ILE A 219 -2.15 12.23 -17.04
N TRP A 220 -1.82 12.60 -15.81
CA TRP A 220 -2.73 13.22 -14.84
C TRP A 220 -3.48 14.47 -15.35
N ARG A 221 -2.92 15.18 -16.34
CA ARG A 221 -3.60 16.33 -16.99
C ARG A 221 -4.69 15.94 -17.98
N THR A 222 -4.49 14.84 -18.70
CA THR A 222 -5.27 14.49 -19.90
C THR A 222 -6.13 13.25 -19.71
N LYS A 223 -5.74 12.38 -18.79
CA LYS A 223 -6.44 11.14 -18.45
C LYS A 223 -6.66 11.15 -16.94
N ARG A 224 -7.90 11.40 -16.55
CA ARG A 224 -8.35 11.20 -15.18
C ARG A 224 -8.63 9.71 -15.00
N LEU A 225 -8.54 9.24 -13.76
CA LEU A 225 -8.99 7.90 -13.45
C LEU A 225 -10.47 7.84 -13.82
N SER A 226 -10.83 6.89 -14.70
CA SER A 226 -12.22 6.55 -14.93
C SER A 226 -12.61 5.65 -13.77
N LEU A 227 -12.58 6.22 -12.56
CA LEU A 227 -13.46 5.77 -11.51
C LEU A 227 -14.84 6.05 -12.08
N SER A 228 -15.41 5.10 -12.81
CA SER A 228 -16.75 5.21 -13.34
C SER A 228 -17.61 5.67 -12.17
N ARG A 229 -17.98 6.96 -12.18
CA ARG A 229 -19.16 7.43 -11.47
C ARG A 229 -20.28 6.78 -12.25
N GLU A 230 -20.51 5.50 -12.00
CA GLU A 230 -21.87 5.04 -11.95
C GLU A 230 -22.52 5.94 -10.90
N GLU A 231 -23.11 7.07 -11.35
CA GLU A 231 -24.39 7.51 -10.80
C GLU A 231 -25.11 6.23 -10.37
N PRO A 232 -25.41 6.03 -9.08
CA PRO A 232 -26.02 4.79 -8.63
C PRO A 232 -27.43 4.71 -9.22
N GLY A 233 -27.51 4.30 -10.48
CA GLY A 233 -28.65 3.70 -11.12
C GLY A 233 -28.81 2.33 -10.48
N HIS A 234 -29.20 2.34 -9.19
CA HIS A 234 -29.68 1.22 -8.41
C HIS A 234 -28.99 -0.10 -8.81
N GLY A 235 -27.68 -0.19 -8.61
CA GLY A 235 -26.85 -1.14 -9.36
C GLY A 235 -25.68 -1.80 -8.64
N ASP A 236 -24.84 -1.11 -7.85
CA ASP A 236 -23.81 -1.80 -7.05
C ASP A 236 -23.37 -0.93 -5.85
N ALA A 237 -23.91 -1.25 -4.68
CA ALA A 237 -23.56 -0.60 -3.41
C ALA A 237 -22.55 -1.42 -2.60
N ASP A 238 -21.83 -2.38 -3.21
CA ASP A 238 -21.23 -3.49 -2.45
C ASP A 238 -19.74 -3.77 -2.78
N MET A 239 -18.91 -2.75 -3.06
CA MET A 239 -17.46 -2.89 -2.91
C MET A 239 -17.03 -2.69 -1.44
N ARG A 240 -17.62 -3.48 -0.55
CA ARG A 240 -17.24 -3.54 0.86
C ARG A 240 -15.97 -4.38 1.00
N PHE A 241 -14.94 -3.83 1.64
CA PHE A 241 -13.70 -4.56 1.95
C PHE A 241 -13.71 -5.00 3.41
N PHE A 242 -13.18 -6.20 3.67
CA PHE A 242 -13.06 -6.79 4.99
C PHE A 242 -11.61 -7.21 5.25
N PHE A 243 -11.15 -7.00 6.48
CA PHE A 243 -9.91 -7.60 6.99
C PHE A 243 -10.26 -8.92 7.64
N ILE A 244 -9.92 -10.02 6.97
CA ILE A 244 -10.33 -11.38 7.31
C ILE A 244 -9.15 -12.14 7.92
N PRO A 245 -9.33 -12.87 9.03
CA PRO A 245 -8.28 -13.72 9.55
C PRO A 245 -8.10 -14.96 8.67
N GLU A 246 -6.85 -15.32 8.42
CA GLU A 246 -6.43 -16.50 7.68
C GLU A 246 -5.67 -17.46 8.61
N ALA A 247 -6.04 -18.74 8.57
CA ALA A 247 -5.40 -19.79 9.34
C ALA A 247 -4.17 -20.35 8.61
N ARG A 248 -3.28 -21.06 9.33
CA ARG A 248 -2.00 -21.58 8.80
C ARG A 248 -2.12 -22.46 7.54
N ASP A 249 -3.26 -23.10 7.36
CA ASP A 249 -3.57 -23.96 6.20
C ASP A 249 -4.34 -23.22 5.09
N GLY A 250 -4.41 -21.88 5.16
CA GLY A 250 -4.93 -21.00 4.12
C GLY A 250 -6.45 -20.81 4.12
N SER A 251 -7.18 -21.33 5.11
CA SER A 251 -8.62 -21.01 5.22
C SER A 251 -8.85 -19.66 5.86
N VAL A 252 -9.94 -19.04 5.42
CA VAL A 252 -10.31 -17.69 5.82
C VAL A 252 -11.66 -17.70 6.54
N PHE A 253 -11.90 -16.75 7.44
CA PHE A 253 -13.23 -16.58 8.01
C PHE A 253 -14.18 -15.91 7.00
N HIS A 254 -15.25 -16.60 6.59
CA HIS A 254 -16.15 -16.10 5.54
C HIS A 254 -17.63 -16.37 5.85
N PRO A 255 -18.59 -15.66 5.20
CA PRO A 255 -20.02 -15.75 5.52
C PRO A 255 -20.61 -17.17 5.43
N GLU A 256 -20.09 -17.99 4.51
CA GLU A 256 -20.55 -19.38 4.34
C GLU A 256 -20.15 -20.34 5.48
N LEU A 257 -19.41 -19.87 6.50
CA LEU A 257 -19.14 -20.62 7.72
C LEU A 257 -20.31 -20.60 8.71
N ARG A 258 -21.37 -19.84 8.41
CA ARG A 258 -22.58 -19.75 9.24
C ARG A 258 -23.24 -21.11 9.40
N ARG A 259 -23.52 -21.51 10.63
CA ARG A 259 -24.38 -22.67 10.96
C ARG A 259 -25.81 -22.23 11.22
N ARG A 260 -26.71 -23.20 11.42
CA ARG A 260 -28.11 -22.97 11.82
C ARG A 260 -28.26 -22.01 13.01
N ASN A 261 -27.28 -22.00 13.92
CA ASN A 261 -27.28 -21.17 15.13
C ASN A 261 -26.21 -20.05 15.09
N GLY A 262 -25.81 -19.60 13.90
CA GLY A 262 -24.82 -18.53 13.72
C GLY A 262 -23.37 -19.00 13.54
N PHE A 263 -22.45 -18.04 13.61
CA PHE A 263 -21.00 -18.23 13.62
C PHE A 263 -20.53 -18.63 15.02
N THR A 264 -19.55 -19.51 15.11
CA THR A 264 -18.95 -19.89 16.39
C THR A 264 -17.48 -19.49 16.38
N ILE A 265 -17.12 -18.58 17.26
CA ILE A 265 -15.79 -17.96 17.38
C ILE A 265 -15.26 -18.14 18.80
N GLY A 266 -13.97 -17.94 19.01
CA GLY A 266 -13.29 -18.14 20.29
C GLY A 266 -12.59 -19.51 20.42
N LEU A 267 -11.74 -19.61 21.43
CA LEU A 267 -10.99 -20.83 21.74
C LEU A 267 -11.90 -21.93 22.29
N LYS A 268 -11.39 -23.16 22.29
CA LYS A 268 -12.14 -24.31 22.84
C LYS A 268 -12.44 -24.08 24.32
N GLY A 269 -13.72 -23.94 24.66
CA GLY A 269 -14.19 -23.69 26.03
C GLY A 269 -14.62 -22.24 26.30
N GLU A 270 -14.26 -21.31 25.41
CA GLU A 270 -14.62 -19.89 25.44
C GLU A 270 -15.39 -19.51 24.17
N GLU A 271 -16.10 -20.47 23.58
CA GLU A 271 -16.80 -20.30 22.31
C GLU A 271 -18.00 -19.36 22.46
N GLU A 272 -18.00 -18.28 21.68
CA GLU A 272 -19.10 -17.34 21.55
C GLU A 272 -19.86 -17.61 20.24
N ARG A 273 -21.18 -17.41 20.27
CA ARG A 273 -22.04 -17.56 19.09
C ARG A 273 -22.67 -16.26 18.70
N LEU A 274 -22.49 -15.88 17.44
CA LEU A 274 -22.98 -14.62 16.89
C LEU A 274 -23.78 -14.91 15.61
N GLU A 275 -24.92 -14.24 15.47
CA GLU A 275 -25.86 -14.54 14.38
C GLU A 275 -25.39 -13.97 13.03
N ASN A 276 -24.74 -12.81 13.08
CA ASN A 276 -24.33 -12.05 11.92
C ASN A 276 -22.83 -12.20 11.64
N PHE A 277 -22.48 -12.17 10.36
CA PHE A 277 -21.10 -12.29 9.91
C PHE A 277 -20.26 -11.10 10.37
N GLU A 278 -20.80 -9.89 10.25
CA GLU A 278 -20.10 -8.64 10.58
C GLU A 278 -19.81 -8.57 12.07
N ASP A 279 -20.80 -8.81 12.93
CA ASP A 279 -20.62 -8.88 14.39
C ASP A 279 -19.58 -9.94 14.78
N ALA A 280 -19.59 -11.09 14.11
CA ALA A 280 -18.61 -12.15 14.35
C ALA A 280 -17.20 -11.77 13.90
N LEU A 281 -17.08 -11.06 12.78
CA LEU A 281 -15.80 -10.57 12.28
C LEU A 281 -15.23 -9.47 13.17
N GLU A 282 -16.04 -8.49 13.55
CA GLU A 282 -15.65 -7.43 14.49
C GLU A 282 -15.20 -8.03 15.82
N ARG A 283 -15.93 -9.03 16.32
CA ARG A 283 -15.56 -9.72 17.55
C ARG A 283 -14.26 -10.51 17.42
N LEU A 284 -14.00 -11.14 16.27
CA LEU A 284 -12.73 -11.82 15.97
C LEU A 284 -11.56 -10.83 15.90
N GLN A 285 -11.77 -9.65 15.33
CA GLN A 285 -10.76 -8.58 15.25
C GLN A 285 -10.36 -8.06 16.64
N GLY A 286 -11.29 -8.09 17.60
CA GLY A 286 -11.01 -7.79 19.00
C GLY A 286 -10.44 -8.95 19.84
N MET A 287 -10.19 -10.13 19.28
CA MET A 287 -9.63 -11.28 20.01
C MET A 287 -8.11 -11.29 19.93
N HIS A 288 -7.43 -11.52 21.06
CA HIS A 288 -5.98 -11.74 21.10
C HIS A 288 -5.54 -12.94 20.23
N VAL A 289 -6.37 -13.98 20.13
CA VAL A 289 -6.15 -15.11 19.22
C VAL A 289 -7.43 -15.35 18.44
N PRO A 290 -7.60 -14.76 17.24
CA PRO A 290 -8.80 -14.92 16.44
C PRO A 290 -8.98 -16.40 16.12
N SER A 291 -10.04 -17.00 16.66
CA SER A 291 -10.28 -18.44 16.54
C SER A 291 -11.71 -18.67 16.08
N TRP A 292 -11.92 -19.52 15.10
CA TRP A 292 -13.26 -19.79 14.59
C TRP A 292 -13.45 -21.25 14.21
N ARG A 293 -14.70 -21.68 14.18
CA ARG A 293 -15.04 -23.02 13.68
C ARG A 293 -15.15 -23.00 12.17
N ARG A 294 -14.51 -23.97 11.54
CA ARG A 294 -14.70 -24.29 10.12
C ARG A 294 -14.81 -25.81 9.91
N PRO A 295 -15.26 -26.26 8.72
CA PRO A 295 -15.20 -27.68 8.37
C PRO A 295 -13.78 -28.22 8.45
N ALA A 296 -13.64 -29.45 8.97
CA ALA A 296 -12.37 -30.15 8.94
C ALA A 296 -12.01 -30.51 7.48
N PRO A 297 -10.71 -30.46 7.10
CA PRO A 297 -10.28 -30.86 5.75
C PRO A 297 -10.55 -32.33 5.42
N SER A 298 -10.77 -33.18 6.42
CA SER A 298 -11.00 -34.62 6.26
C SER A 298 -12.49 -34.98 6.24
N SER A 299 -12.85 -35.96 5.40
CA SER A 299 -14.19 -36.41 5.01
C SER A 299 -15.13 -36.93 6.12
N ARG A 300 -14.77 -36.81 7.40
CA ARG A 300 -15.61 -37.27 8.52
C ARG A 300 -16.64 -36.23 9.03
N GLY A 301 -16.90 -35.16 8.28
CA GLY A 301 -17.99 -34.22 8.56
C GLY A 301 -17.87 -33.41 9.86
N GLY A 302 -16.70 -33.42 10.50
CA GLY A 302 -16.42 -32.68 11.72
C GLY A 302 -16.13 -31.20 11.46
N TRP A 303 -16.35 -30.34 12.45
CA TRP A 303 -15.89 -28.95 12.42
C TRP A 303 -14.83 -28.76 13.49
N GLY A 304 -13.67 -28.29 13.07
CA GLY A 304 -12.55 -27.95 13.93
C GLY A 304 -12.55 -26.46 14.25
N ILE A 305 -11.93 -26.11 15.38
CA ILE A 305 -11.52 -24.73 15.63
C ILE A 305 -10.18 -24.54 14.96
N VAL A 306 -10.04 -23.45 14.22
CA VAL A 306 -8.76 -22.98 13.68
C VAL A 306 -8.41 -21.64 14.28
N GLN A 307 -7.12 -21.32 14.27
CA GLN A 307 -6.58 -20.06 14.75
C GLN A 307 -6.06 -19.26 13.57
N GLY A 308 -6.39 -17.99 13.53
CA GLY A 308 -5.83 -17.03 12.58
C GLY A 308 -4.36 -16.80 12.90
N VAL A 309 -3.53 -16.85 11.86
CA VAL A 309 -2.09 -16.57 11.94
C VAL A 309 -1.69 -15.35 11.11
N SER A 310 -2.57 -14.89 10.22
CA SER A 310 -2.40 -13.70 9.37
C SER A 310 -3.75 -13.00 9.16
N TRP A 311 -3.71 -11.74 8.74
CA TRP A 311 -4.88 -10.96 8.33
C TRP A 311 -4.73 -10.58 6.87
N ILE A 312 -5.80 -10.76 6.10
CA ILE A 312 -5.80 -10.46 4.66
C ILE A 312 -6.96 -9.53 4.31
N ARG A 313 -6.69 -8.53 3.49
CA ARG A 313 -7.71 -7.61 2.96
C ARG A 313 -8.39 -8.25 1.76
N MET A 314 -9.72 -8.39 1.81
CA MET A 314 -10.52 -8.97 0.73
C MET A 314 -11.75 -8.13 0.44
N SER A 315 -12.11 -7.97 -0.84
CA SER A 315 -13.41 -7.43 -1.21
C SER A 315 -14.52 -8.45 -0.94
N GLN A 316 -15.76 -8.00 -0.77
CA GLN A 316 -16.93 -8.88 -0.63
C GLN A 316 -17.05 -9.88 -1.79
N GLN A 317 -16.70 -9.46 -3.01
CA GLN A 317 -16.67 -10.33 -4.18
C GLN A 317 -15.58 -11.41 -4.08
N GLU A 318 -14.37 -11.06 -3.65
CA GLU A 318 -13.26 -12.01 -3.45
C GLU A 318 -13.57 -12.99 -2.31
N LEU A 319 -14.12 -12.50 -1.21
CA LEU A 319 -14.57 -13.31 -0.08
C LEU A 319 -15.65 -14.32 -0.51
N GLY A 320 -16.59 -13.90 -1.37
CA GLY A 320 -17.58 -14.77 -1.97
C GLY A 320 -16.97 -15.81 -2.91
N ARG A 321 -15.93 -15.47 -3.68
CA ARG A 321 -15.20 -16.43 -4.55
C ARG A 321 -14.44 -17.47 -3.72
N ARG A 322 -13.74 -17.04 -2.67
CA ARG A 322 -13.02 -17.91 -1.71
C ARG A 322 -13.98 -18.89 -1.04
N ALA A 323 -15.11 -18.41 -0.54
CA ALA A 323 -16.13 -19.24 0.09
C ALA A 323 -16.70 -20.32 -0.86
N ARG A 324 -16.87 -19.99 -2.15
CA ARG A 324 -17.31 -20.96 -3.17
C ARG A 324 -16.21 -21.96 -3.53
N SER A 325 -14.96 -21.53 -3.63
CA SER A 325 -13.82 -22.41 -3.92
C SER A 325 -13.58 -23.45 -2.82
N GLU A 326 -13.70 -23.07 -1.54
CA GLU A 326 -13.61 -24.00 -0.42
C GLU A 326 -14.75 -25.03 -0.42
N LYS A 327 -15.98 -24.63 -0.80
CA LYS A 327 -17.11 -25.57 -0.97
C LYS A 327 -16.91 -26.57 -2.12
N VAL A 328 -16.29 -26.17 -3.22
CA VAL A 328 -16.03 -27.05 -4.38
C VAL A 328 -14.96 -28.09 -4.04
N LYS A 329 -13.86 -27.68 -3.41
CA LYS A 329 -12.81 -28.60 -2.91
C LYS A 329 -13.37 -29.62 -1.91
N MET A 330 -14.39 -29.25 -1.12
CA MET A 330 -15.10 -30.17 -0.25
C MET A 330 -15.99 -31.18 -1.00
N HIS A 331 -16.62 -30.81 -2.11
CA HIS A 331 -17.48 -31.71 -2.89
C HIS A 331 -16.68 -32.69 -3.76
N GLU A 332 -15.50 -32.29 -4.25
CA GLU A 332 -14.59 -33.18 -5.00
C GLU A 332 -13.95 -34.23 -4.08
N ASN A 333 -13.48 -33.86 -2.88
CA ASN A 333 -12.93 -34.80 -1.90
C ASN A 333 -13.94 -35.82 -1.35
N VAL A 334 -15.25 -35.56 -1.47
CA VAL A 334 -16.32 -36.50 -1.09
C VAL A 334 -16.66 -37.47 -2.22
N LYS A 335 -16.42 -37.10 -3.48
CA LYS A 335 -16.63 -37.99 -4.64
C LYS A 335 -15.50 -38.99 -4.82
N ASP A 336 -14.24 -38.57 -4.61
CA ASP A 336 -13.07 -39.45 -4.76
C ASP A 336 -12.97 -40.55 -3.67
N GLN A 337 -13.79 -40.49 -2.61
CA GLN A 337 -13.89 -41.54 -1.58
C GLN A 337 -15.16 -42.40 -1.67
N ALA A 338 -16.00 -42.18 -2.69
CA ALA A 338 -17.19 -42.98 -2.95
C ALA A 338 -16.97 -44.03 -4.06
N ASP A 339 -15.82 -43.98 -4.74
CA ASP A 339 -15.40 -44.92 -5.80
C ASP A 339 -14.19 -45.81 -5.39
N GLU A 340 -13.86 -45.87 -4.09
CA GLU A 340 -13.07 -46.94 -3.44
C GLU A 340 -13.94 -47.71 -2.44
#